data_AF-A0A9X3JMQ2-F1
#
_entry.id   AF-A0A9X3JMQ2-F1
#
_cell.length_a   1.000
_cell.length_b   1.000
_cell.length_c   1.000
_cell.angle_alpha   90.00
_cell.angle_beta   90.00
_cell.angle_gamma   90.00
#
_symmetry.space_group_name_H-M   'P 1'
#
loop_
_entity.id
_entity.type
_entity.pdbx_description
1 polymer ?
#
loop_
_entity_poly.entity_id
_entity_poly.type
_entity_poly.pdbx_seq_one_letter_code
_entity_poly.pdbx_strand_id
1 'polypeptide(L)'
;MDLKDVEIQLRSHLAARPALRAPDDLAERTRVRHRRQRRQQAAVIGVGLAVVLVFGSVPVLRGLLPEVGSSDTAAPSSSTPLPSLYDLPTRGSLADDEAWLHGVAALSWGTADPAYVPTPPNDSHRVAFAEDTATGRVALVLGREDAQLSSVWFTGPTGARPDEMTPATQPQETFPDQPQLLLDVPDAAAIRGVLIAVSRPGDVFAHTAGPSVAADGSVTTEFAAVEAVDGVAVVDVPAPTGWLFGQQVQVIRDGATAYTLPVALSDRASAAATSPIPVADPRGLRSSANETWLQGLLQTALGHYGVRPEDVQPTLLAVGSPTGSAAEQIIMVGLTFPSGATATRAGRSIADTDSSETATVAGAPAAAGPDLLDRLFALPISGGDLAVSGPLTGVTAEVLDADGELLTTLPLVSGGGAGAVPPPAAMVRVLDAAGTVVAEGPLTGLAR
;
A
#
# COMPACT_ATOMS: atom_id res chain seq x y z
N MET A 1 17.06 43.39 20.33
CA MET A 1 18.24 42.73 20.92
C MET A 1 19.25 42.60 19.80
N ASP A 2 20.43 43.21 19.94
CA ASP A 2 21.45 43.24 18.88
C ASP A 2 22.06 41.84 18.72
N LEU A 3 22.34 41.43 17.48
CA LEU A 3 22.94 40.13 17.14
C LEU A 3 24.30 39.96 17.81
N LYS A 4 25.01 41.07 18.06
CA LYS A 4 26.24 41.10 18.84
C LYS A 4 26.04 40.77 20.32
N ASP A 5 24.91 41.16 20.92
CA ASP A 5 24.61 40.87 22.32
C ASP A 5 24.31 39.37 22.52
N VAL A 6 23.65 38.75 21.55
CA VAL A 6 23.38 37.30 21.55
C VAL A 6 24.67 36.50 21.41
N GLU A 7 25.59 36.92 20.54
CA GLU A 7 26.89 36.26 20.39
C GLU A 7 27.75 36.38 21.66
N ILE A 8 27.75 37.55 22.31
CA ILE A 8 28.48 37.77 23.56
C ILE A 8 27.88 36.93 24.70
N GLN A 9 26.55 36.84 24.79
CA GLN A 9 25.89 35.95 25.76
C GLN A 9 26.19 34.47 25.50
N LEU A 10 26.19 34.02 24.24
CA LEU A 10 26.51 32.65 23.90
C LEU A 10 27.97 32.30 24.23
N ARG A 11 28.92 33.19 23.93
CA ARG A 11 30.33 32.98 24.26
C ARG A 11 30.56 32.96 25.78
N SER A 12 29.89 33.82 26.53
CA SER A 12 30.01 33.82 28.00
C SER A 12 29.41 32.56 28.63
N HIS A 13 28.26 32.10 28.13
CA HIS A 13 27.63 30.85 28.59
C HIS A 13 28.45 29.61 28.23
N LEU A 14 29.11 29.59 27.06
CA LEU A 14 29.98 28.48 26.66
C LEU A 14 31.30 28.47 27.46
N ALA A 15 31.86 29.63 27.78
CA ALA A 15 33.08 29.73 28.59
C ALA A 15 32.85 29.41 30.08
N ALA A 16 31.62 29.61 30.58
CA ALA A 16 31.25 29.32 31.97
C ALA A 16 30.84 27.85 32.22
N ARG A 17 30.71 27.03 31.17
CA ARG A 17 30.40 25.61 31.35
C ARG A 17 31.64 24.86 31.86
N PRO A 18 31.57 24.18 33.02
CA PRO A 18 32.66 23.32 33.45
C PRO A 18 32.89 22.24 32.39
N ALA A 19 34.16 22.02 32.03
CA ALA A 19 34.53 21.00 31.06
C ALA A 19 33.93 19.66 31.51
N LEU A 20 32.99 19.12 30.72
CA LEU A 20 32.42 17.81 30.97
C LEU A 20 33.58 16.82 30.97
N ARG A 21 33.87 16.27 32.15
CA ARG A 21 34.88 15.24 32.32
C ARG A 21 34.46 14.08 31.43
N ALA A 22 35.30 13.75 30.45
CA ALA A 22 35.03 12.60 29.59
C ALA A 22 34.81 11.37 30.50
N PRO A 23 33.73 10.60 30.32
CA PRO A 23 33.51 9.37 31.06
C PRO A 23 34.76 8.49 30.98
N ASP A 24 35.24 7.98 32.12
CA ASP A 24 36.48 7.19 32.21
C ASP A 24 36.43 5.91 31.35
N ASP A 25 35.23 5.53 30.87
CA ASP A 25 34.97 4.38 30.03
C ASP A 25 34.81 4.70 28.54
N LEU A 26 35.00 5.95 28.10
CA LEU A 26 34.80 6.36 26.71
C LEU A 26 35.75 5.63 25.75
N ALA A 27 36.98 5.35 26.21
CA ALA A 27 37.96 4.51 25.50
C ALA A 27 37.53 3.04 25.42
N GLU A 28 36.85 2.52 26.44
CA GLU A 28 36.37 1.14 26.47
C GLU A 28 35.09 0.97 25.64
N ARG A 29 34.16 1.94 25.71
CA ARG A 29 32.95 2.01 24.86
C ARG A 29 33.30 2.13 23.38
N THR A 30 34.31 2.92 23.02
CA THR A 30 34.80 2.99 21.64
C THR A 30 35.46 1.68 21.18
N ARG A 31 36.22 0.99 22.05
CA ARG A 31 36.77 -0.34 21.75
C ARG A 31 35.70 -1.41 21.58
N VAL A 32 34.69 -1.45 22.44
CA VAL A 32 33.55 -2.39 22.35
C VAL A 32 32.73 -2.14 21.08
N ARG A 33 32.44 -0.87 20.77
CA ARG A 33 31.73 -0.49 19.54
C ARG A 33 32.52 -0.86 18.29
N HIS A 34 33.84 -0.62 18.27
CA HIS A 34 34.69 -0.98 17.15
C HIS A 34 34.81 -2.52 16.96
N ARG A 35 34.84 -3.30 18.05
CA ARG A 35 34.80 -4.78 17.96
C ARG A 35 33.45 -5.29 17.45
N ARG A 36 32.34 -4.69 17.89
CA ARG A 36 30.98 -5.04 17.43
C ARG A 36 30.78 -4.67 15.95
N GLN A 37 31.30 -3.51 15.53
CA GLN A 37 31.27 -3.05 14.14
C GLN A 37 32.14 -3.91 13.23
N ARG A 38 33.33 -4.38 13.67
CA ARG A 38 34.13 -5.36 12.92
C ARG A 38 33.44 -6.73 12.79
N ARG A 39 32.73 -7.20 13.83
CA ARG A 39 31.95 -8.44 13.76
C ARG A 39 30.74 -8.30 12.83
N GLN A 40 30.09 -7.13 12.81
CA GLN A 40 29.01 -6.82 11.86
C GLN A 40 29.51 -6.66 10.43
N GLN A 41 30.69 -6.06 10.21
CA GLN A 41 31.32 -6.01 8.89
C GLN A 41 31.74 -7.41 8.39
N ALA A 42 32.16 -8.31 9.28
CA ALA A 42 32.41 -9.72 8.93
C ALA A 42 31.13 -10.49 8.57
N ALA A 43 29.99 -10.16 9.20
CA ALA A 43 28.68 -10.75 8.86
C ALA A 43 28.12 -10.24 7.51
N VAL A 44 28.36 -8.96 7.17
CA VAL A 44 28.01 -8.38 5.86
C VAL A 44 28.83 -9.00 4.73
N ILE A 45 30.09 -9.39 4.99
CA ILE A 45 30.89 -10.16 4.01
C ILE A 45 30.34 -11.59 3.84
N GLY A 46 29.76 -12.20 4.89
CA GLY A 46 29.14 -13.54 4.81
C GLY A 46 27.83 -13.58 4.01
N VAL A 47 26.95 -12.59 4.18
CA VAL A 47 25.71 -12.48 3.40
C VAL A 47 26.01 -12.04 1.95
N GLY A 48 27.01 -11.17 1.76
CA GLY A 48 27.55 -10.87 0.43
C GLY A 48 28.12 -12.09 -0.27
N LEU A 49 28.79 -13.01 0.44
CA LEU A 49 29.30 -14.25 -0.14
C LEU A 49 28.19 -15.26 -0.47
N ALA A 50 27.09 -15.29 0.30
CA ALA A 50 25.94 -16.15 0.01
C ALA A 50 25.12 -15.63 -1.19
N VAL A 51 24.95 -14.30 -1.32
CA VAL A 51 24.35 -13.68 -2.51
C VAL A 51 25.29 -13.79 -3.72
N VAL A 52 26.62 -13.72 -3.55
CA VAL A 52 27.60 -14.01 -4.61
C VAL A 52 27.69 -15.51 -4.91
N LEU A 53 27.32 -16.43 -4.01
CA LEU A 53 27.24 -17.87 -4.33
C LEU A 53 25.90 -18.26 -4.97
N VAL A 54 24.81 -17.54 -4.71
CA VAL A 54 23.51 -17.76 -5.36
C VAL A 54 23.40 -17.00 -6.69
N PHE A 55 23.99 -15.81 -6.83
CA PHE A 55 24.06 -15.06 -8.10
C PHE A 55 25.37 -15.27 -8.90
N GLY A 56 26.44 -15.74 -8.25
CA GLY A 56 27.73 -16.04 -8.91
C GLY A 56 27.98 -17.52 -9.15
N SER A 57 26.98 -18.40 -8.96
CA SER A 57 27.00 -19.77 -9.50
C SER A 57 26.48 -19.85 -10.95
N VAL A 58 26.16 -18.71 -11.58
CA VAL A 58 25.74 -18.62 -12.99
C VAL A 58 26.86 -18.29 -14.02
N PRO A 59 28.16 -18.12 -13.67
CA PRO A 59 29.20 -18.10 -14.71
C PRO A 59 30.36 -19.09 -14.52
N VAL A 60 30.15 -20.29 -13.97
CA VAL A 60 31.19 -21.36 -13.99
C VAL A 60 30.80 -22.61 -14.80
N LEU A 61 29.52 -22.78 -15.15
CA LEU A 61 29.08 -23.81 -16.10
C LEU A 61 29.14 -23.39 -17.58
N ARG A 62 29.87 -22.31 -17.91
CA ARG A 62 30.22 -21.96 -19.30
C ARG A 62 31.56 -22.55 -19.77
N GLY A 63 32.33 -23.18 -18.89
CA GLY A 63 33.63 -23.78 -19.23
C GLY A 63 33.57 -25.22 -19.76
N LEU A 64 32.39 -25.83 -19.87
CA LEU A 64 32.20 -27.21 -20.36
C LEU A 64 31.38 -27.29 -21.65
N LEU A 65 31.04 -26.15 -22.25
CA LEU A 65 30.45 -26.14 -23.59
C LEU A 65 31.60 -26.22 -24.62
N PRO A 66 31.52 -27.11 -25.62
CA PRO A 66 32.53 -27.20 -26.67
C PRO A 66 32.69 -25.83 -27.33
N GLU A 67 33.93 -25.45 -27.65
CA GLU A 67 34.25 -24.24 -28.41
C GLU A 67 33.39 -24.17 -29.67
N VAL A 68 32.29 -23.41 -29.59
CA VAL A 68 31.55 -22.97 -30.76
C VAL A 68 32.36 -21.81 -31.31
N GLY A 69 33.15 -22.12 -32.34
CA GLY A 69 33.88 -21.12 -33.09
C GLY A 69 32.94 -20.06 -33.68
N SER A 70 33.56 -18.93 -34.03
CA SER A 70 32.99 -17.75 -34.70
C SER A 70 32.50 -16.65 -33.77
N SER A 71 33.27 -15.56 -33.77
CA SER A 71 32.85 -14.21 -33.42
C SER A 71 31.82 -13.71 -34.43
N ASP A 72 30.59 -14.23 -34.38
CA ASP A 72 29.46 -13.58 -35.03
C ASP A 72 28.98 -12.44 -34.14
N THR A 73 29.17 -11.22 -34.65
CA THR A 73 28.63 -10.00 -34.04
C THR A 73 27.12 -10.16 -34.00
N ALA A 74 26.51 -10.09 -32.82
CA ALA A 74 25.05 -10.18 -32.69
C ALA A 74 24.42 -9.12 -33.60
N ALA A 75 23.83 -9.57 -34.72
CA ALA A 75 23.10 -8.70 -35.62
C ALA A 75 21.96 -8.04 -34.81
N PRO A 76 21.68 -6.74 -35.00
CA PRO A 76 20.58 -6.09 -34.31
C PRO A 76 19.32 -6.90 -34.58
N SER A 77 18.70 -7.40 -33.51
CA SER A 77 17.44 -8.10 -33.58
C SER A 77 16.43 -7.15 -34.21
N SER A 78 16.10 -7.39 -35.48
CA SER A 78 15.00 -6.72 -36.18
C SER A 78 13.68 -7.27 -35.61
N SER A 79 13.35 -6.88 -34.38
CA SER A 79 11.98 -7.04 -33.89
C SER A 79 11.12 -6.03 -34.63
N THR A 80 10.18 -6.53 -35.43
CA THR A 80 9.09 -5.69 -35.96
C THR A 80 8.41 -5.00 -34.76
N PRO A 81 8.29 -3.67 -34.75
CA PRO A 81 7.59 -2.97 -33.69
C PRO A 81 6.18 -3.57 -33.55
N LEU A 82 5.85 -4.02 -32.34
CA LEU A 82 4.49 -4.50 -32.08
C LEU A 82 3.54 -3.30 -32.11
N PRO A 83 2.34 -3.45 -32.68
CA PRO A 83 1.39 -2.33 -32.79
C PRO A 83 1.01 -1.82 -31.39
N SER A 84 0.99 -0.50 -31.25
CA SER A 84 0.55 0.16 -30.01
C SER A 84 -0.96 0.03 -29.85
N LEU A 85 -1.47 0.08 -28.61
CA LEU A 85 -2.91 0.27 -28.36
C LEU A 85 -3.51 1.45 -29.12
N TYR A 86 -2.72 2.51 -29.36
CA TYR A 86 -3.12 3.69 -30.13
C TYR A 86 -3.33 3.40 -31.62
N ASP A 87 -2.61 2.42 -32.18
CA ASP A 87 -2.65 2.08 -33.60
C ASP A 87 -3.67 0.96 -33.91
N LEU A 88 -4.26 0.35 -32.88
CA LEU A 88 -5.26 -0.71 -33.02
C LEU A 88 -6.66 -0.14 -33.27
N PRO A 89 -7.53 -0.90 -33.96
CA PRO A 89 -8.94 -0.55 -34.08
C PRO A 89 -9.62 -0.43 -32.70
N THR A 90 -10.68 0.38 -32.65
CA THR A 90 -11.58 0.42 -31.49
C THR A 90 -12.20 -0.96 -31.27
N ARG A 91 -12.31 -1.38 -30.02
CA ARG A 91 -12.96 -2.64 -29.61
C ARG A 91 -14.15 -2.37 -28.68
N GLY A 92 -14.99 -3.38 -28.48
CA GLY A 92 -16.21 -3.30 -27.68
C GLY A 92 -17.46 -3.12 -28.54
N SER A 93 -18.63 -3.11 -27.91
CA SER A 93 -19.94 -3.14 -28.59
C SER A 93 -20.25 -1.89 -29.43
N LEU A 94 -19.50 -0.80 -29.23
CA LEU A 94 -19.70 0.48 -29.93
C LEU A 94 -18.60 0.76 -30.98
N ALA A 95 -17.75 -0.24 -31.30
CA ALA A 95 -16.65 -0.07 -32.24
C ALA A 95 -17.07 0.35 -33.65
N ASP A 96 -18.30 0.02 -34.07
CA ASP A 96 -18.83 0.35 -35.40
C ASP A 96 -19.61 1.68 -35.45
N ASP A 97 -19.81 2.37 -34.32
CA ASP A 97 -20.52 3.65 -34.27
C ASP A 97 -19.56 4.84 -34.46
N GLU A 98 -19.11 5.03 -35.70
CA GLU A 98 -18.12 6.07 -36.04
C GLU A 98 -18.53 7.48 -35.59
N ALA A 99 -19.82 7.80 -35.66
CA ALA A 99 -20.33 9.11 -35.27
C ALA A 99 -20.21 9.32 -33.75
N TRP A 100 -20.56 8.29 -32.97
CA TRP A 100 -20.41 8.32 -31.52
C TRP A 100 -18.92 8.37 -31.11
N LEU A 101 -18.08 7.54 -31.73
CA LEU A 101 -16.64 7.50 -31.46
C LEU A 101 -15.96 8.84 -31.74
N HIS A 102 -16.31 9.49 -32.86
CA HIS A 102 -15.80 10.83 -33.18
C HIS A 102 -16.24 11.87 -32.14
N GLY A 103 -17.49 11.81 -31.70
CA GLY A 103 -18.01 12.69 -30.65
C GLY A 103 -17.25 12.54 -29.34
N VAL A 104 -16.95 11.31 -28.91
CA VAL A 104 -16.22 11.03 -27.66
C VAL A 104 -14.75 11.43 -27.76
N ALA A 105 -14.09 11.16 -28.89
CA ALA A 105 -12.72 11.61 -29.12
C ALA A 105 -12.58 13.14 -29.05
N ALA A 106 -13.62 13.89 -29.41
CA ALA A 106 -13.63 15.35 -29.34
C ALA A 106 -13.89 15.94 -27.95
N LEU A 107 -14.20 15.11 -26.94
CA LEU A 107 -14.45 15.59 -25.58
C LEU A 107 -13.20 16.16 -24.93
N SER A 108 -13.39 17.17 -24.09
CA SER A 108 -12.34 17.67 -23.22
C SER A 108 -12.02 16.63 -22.15
N TRP A 109 -10.72 16.40 -21.93
CA TRP A 109 -10.24 15.53 -20.85
C TRP A 109 -10.27 16.22 -19.48
N GLY A 110 -10.84 17.42 -19.38
CA GLY A 110 -10.87 18.27 -18.19
C GLY A 110 -9.79 19.35 -18.18
N THR A 111 -9.80 20.20 -17.16
CA THR A 111 -8.72 21.17 -16.94
C THR A 111 -7.53 20.43 -16.33
N ALA A 112 -6.46 20.24 -17.11
CA ALA A 112 -5.18 19.82 -16.57
C ALA A 112 -4.76 20.81 -15.49
N ASP A 113 -4.78 20.39 -14.23
CA ASP A 113 -3.98 21.08 -13.23
C ASP A 113 -2.52 21.01 -13.74
N PRO A 114 -1.81 22.15 -13.85
CA PRO A 114 -0.48 22.20 -14.45
C PRO A 114 0.56 21.32 -13.73
N ALA A 115 0.24 20.79 -12.54
CA ALA A 115 1.04 19.76 -11.88
C ALA A 115 0.95 18.36 -12.55
N TYR A 116 0.03 18.16 -13.50
CA TYR A 116 -0.26 16.88 -14.14
C TYR A 116 0.17 16.83 -15.62
N VAL A 117 0.04 15.64 -16.22
CA VAL A 117 0.39 15.34 -17.61
C VAL A 117 -0.36 16.29 -18.57
N PRO A 118 0.33 16.93 -19.53
CA PRO A 118 -0.32 17.77 -20.53
C PRO A 118 -1.42 17.00 -21.28
N THR A 119 -2.55 17.66 -21.53
CA THR A 119 -3.61 17.08 -22.36
C THR A 119 -3.19 17.12 -23.82
N PRO A 120 -3.15 15.98 -24.54
CA PRO A 120 -2.80 15.96 -25.96
C PRO A 120 -3.76 16.81 -26.82
N PRO A 121 -3.34 17.23 -28.02
CA PRO A 121 -4.23 17.89 -28.98
C PRO A 121 -5.43 17.01 -29.36
N ASN A 122 -6.63 17.60 -29.45
CA ASN A 122 -7.88 16.86 -29.71
C ASN A 122 -7.86 16.04 -31.02
N ASP A 123 -7.14 16.50 -32.05
CA ASP A 123 -7.01 15.80 -33.33
C ASP A 123 -6.16 14.51 -33.24
N SER A 124 -5.36 14.39 -32.18
CA SER A 124 -4.64 13.18 -31.81
C SER A 124 -5.50 12.17 -31.05
N HIS A 125 -6.71 12.53 -30.59
CA HIS A 125 -7.51 11.61 -29.79
C HIS A 125 -8.02 10.44 -30.63
N ARG A 126 -7.95 9.23 -30.07
CA ARG A 126 -8.42 7.97 -30.66
C ARG A 126 -9.12 7.14 -29.59
N VAL A 127 -10.31 6.64 -29.88
CA VAL A 127 -11.03 5.75 -28.96
C VAL A 127 -10.48 4.33 -29.12
N ALA A 128 -9.85 3.80 -28.08
CA ALA A 128 -9.27 2.45 -28.10
C ALA A 128 -10.30 1.37 -27.74
N PHE A 129 -11.29 1.72 -26.91
CA PHE A 129 -12.35 0.83 -26.44
C PHE A 129 -13.64 1.61 -26.17
N ALA A 130 -14.80 1.04 -26.51
CA ALA A 130 -16.11 1.61 -26.22
C ALA A 130 -17.18 0.50 -26.09
N GLU A 131 -17.88 0.47 -24.95
CA GLU A 131 -18.87 -0.57 -24.65
C GLU A 131 -19.99 -0.07 -23.72
N ASP A 132 -21.17 -0.68 -23.86
CA ASP A 132 -22.24 -0.60 -22.84
C ASP A 132 -22.08 -1.74 -21.84
N THR A 133 -21.81 -1.40 -20.57
CA THR A 133 -21.62 -2.34 -19.47
C THR A 133 -22.80 -2.30 -18.48
N ALA A 134 -22.76 -3.14 -17.45
CA ALA A 134 -23.71 -3.10 -16.35
C ALA A 134 -23.66 -1.80 -15.52
N THR A 135 -22.56 -1.03 -15.59
CA THR A 135 -22.38 0.23 -14.86
C THR A 135 -22.72 1.47 -15.69
N GLY A 136 -23.02 1.29 -16.98
CA GLY A 136 -23.31 2.38 -17.91
C GLY A 136 -22.49 2.24 -19.19
N ARG A 137 -22.32 3.34 -19.91
CA ARG A 137 -21.46 3.39 -21.10
C ARG A 137 -20.04 3.78 -20.69
N VAL A 138 -19.04 3.11 -21.25
CA VAL A 138 -17.62 3.36 -20.96
C VAL A 138 -16.82 3.49 -22.24
N ALA A 139 -15.83 4.40 -22.25
CA ALA A 139 -14.85 4.51 -23.32
C ALA A 139 -13.44 4.80 -22.79
N LEU A 140 -12.44 4.26 -23.49
CA LEU A 140 -11.04 4.60 -23.30
C LEU A 140 -10.58 5.46 -24.48
N VAL A 141 -10.10 6.66 -24.20
CA VAL A 141 -9.55 7.57 -25.21
C VAL A 141 -8.05 7.69 -24.99
N LEU A 142 -7.29 7.48 -26.05
CA LEU A 142 -5.84 7.68 -26.11
C LEU A 142 -5.55 8.94 -26.90
N GLY A 143 -4.50 9.67 -26.54
CA GLY A 143 -4.06 10.88 -27.21
C GLY A 143 -2.55 10.93 -27.26
N ARG A 144 -1.98 11.56 -28.28
CA ARG A 144 -0.54 11.60 -28.49
C ARG A 144 -0.08 13.02 -28.76
N GLU A 145 0.89 13.47 -27.97
CA GLU A 145 1.64 14.70 -28.21
C GLU A 145 3.13 14.32 -28.34
N ASP A 146 3.72 14.61 -29.49
CA ASP A 146 5.05 14.14 -29.87
C ASP A 146 5.19 12.60 -29.72
N ALA A 147 6.06 12.16 -28.81
CA ALA A 147 6.30 10.75 -28.48
C ALA A 147 5.56 10.28 -27.22
N GLN A 148 4.89 11.20 -26.51
CA GLN A 148 4.19 10.90 -25.26
C GLN A 148 2.77 10.44 -25.56
N LEU A 149 2.42 9.26 -25.07
CA LEU A 149 1.08 8.71 -25.14
C LEU A 149 0.40 8.96 -23.79
N SER A 150 -0.85 9.42 -23.85
CA SER A 150 -1.68 9.60 -22.66
C SER A 150 -3.03 8.91 -22.86
N SER A 151 -3.69 8.60 -21.75
CA SER A 151 -4.99 7.94 -21.72
C SER A 151 -5.93 8.60 -20.72
N VAL A 152 -7.22 8.48 -21.00
CA VAL A 152 -8.30 8.84 -20.07
C VAL A 152 -9.48 7.91 -20.28
N TRP A 153 -10.15 7.55 -19.18
CA TRP A 153 -11.41 6.85 -19.24
C TRP A 153 -12.57 7.83 -19.19
N PHE A 154 -13.60 7.58 -19.99
CA PHE A 154 -14.87 8.28 -19.96
C PHE A 154 -15.97 7.33 -19.55
N THR A 155 -16.96 7.84 -18.81
CA THR A 155 -18.14 7.07 -18.46
C THR A 155 -19.41 7.93 -18.57
N GLY A 156 -20.54 7.27 -18.77
CA GLY A 156 -21.86 7.90 -18.80
C GLY A 156 -22.96 6.87 -18.48
N PRO A 157 -24.22 7.30 -18.35
CA PRO A 157 -25.34 6.36 -18.20
C PRO A 157 -25.45 5.41 -19.41
N THR A 158 -26.19 4.31 -19.25
CA THR A 158 -26.47 3.39 -20.37
C THR A 158 -27.10 4.13 -21.53
N GLY A 159 -26.56 3.95 -22.74
CA GLY A 159 -27.05 4.65 -23.94
C GLY A 159 -26.64 6.12 -24.05
N ALA A 160 -25.70 6.60 -23.23
CA ALA A 160 -25.24 7.99 -23.24
C ALA A 160 -24.78 8.45 -24.64
N ARG A 161 -25.24 9.63 -25.03
CA ARG A 161 -24.70 10.38 -26.17
C ARG A 161 -23.27 10.87 -25.83
N PRO A 162 -22.43 11.21 -26.83
CA PRO A 162 -21.07 11.67 -26.54
C PRO A 162 -21.01 12.87 -25.58
N ASP A 163 -21.92 13.83 -25.70
CA ASP A 163 -22.03 15.00 -24.82
C ASP A 163 -22.50 14.70 -23.39
N GLU A 164 -22.91 13.45 -23.13
CA GLU A 164 -23.34 12.97 -21.80
C GLU A 164 -22.24 12.12 -21.12
N MET A 165 -21.12 11.87 -21.81
CA MET A 165 -19.97 11.19 -21.24
C MET A 165 -19.09 12.18 -20.48
N THR A 166 -18.58 11.79 -19.32
CA THR A 166 -17.66 12.59 -18.50
C THR A 166 -16.35 11.85 -18.27
N PRO A 167 -15.20 12.54 -18.15
CA PRO A 167 -13.97 11.92 -17.67
C PRO A 167 -14.24 11.21 -16.35
N ALA A 168 -13.79 9.97 -16.27
CA ALA A 168 -13.92 9.09 -15.12
C ALA A 168 -12.59 8.92 -14.39
N THR A 169 -11.48 9.18 -15.07
CA THR A 169 -10.14 9.26 -14.49
C THR A 169 -9.50 10.58 -14.88
N GLN A 170 -8.45 10.97 -14.16
CA GLN A 170 -7.55 12.00 -14.65
C GLN A 170 -6.77 11.47 -15.88
N PRO A 171 -6.28 12.36 -16.77
CA PRO A 171 -5.31 11.99 -17.79
C PRO A 171 -4.07 11.37 -17.17
N GLN A 172 -3.62 10.25 -17.73
CA GLN A 172 -2.41 9.56 -17.29
C GLN A 172 -1.49 9.29 -18.47
N GLU A 173 -0.19 9.50 -18.26
CA GLU A 173 0.84 9.04 -19.19
C GLU A 173 0.79 7.51 -19.27
N THR A 174 0.98 6.99 -20.48
CA THR A 174 1.03 5.55 -20.69
C THR A 174 2.04 5.18 -21.77
N PHE A 175 2.39 3.89 -21.84
CA PHE A 175 3.33 3.37 -22.84
C PHE A 175 2.60 2.65 -23.97
N PRO A 176 3.20 2.57 -25.17
CA PRO A 176 2.57 1.97 -26.34
C PRO A 176 2.01 0.55 -26.15
N ASP A 177 2.62 -0.24 -25.27
CA ASP A 177 2.28 -1.65 -24.99
C ASP A 177 1.66 -1.88 -23.61
N GLN A 178 1.46 -0.82 -22.82
CA GLN A 178 0.93 -0.88 -21.46
C GLN A 178 -0.60 -1.12 -21.48
N PRO A 179 -1.08 -2.19 -20.84
CA PRO A 179 -2.50 -2.43 -20.64
C PRO A 179 -3.18 -1.30 -19.88
N GLN A 180 -4.42 -0.98 -20.24
CA GLN A 180 -5.26 -0.01 -19.55
C GLN A 180 -6.34 -0.73 -18.74
N LEU A 181 -6.48 -0.37 -17.46
CA LEU A 181 -7.39 -1.01 -16.52
C LEU A 181 -8.30 0.03 -15.89
N LEU A 182 -9.60 -0.26 -15.81
CA LEU A 182 -10.59 0.54 -15.10
C LEU A 182 -11.47 -0.36 -14.24
N LEU A 183 -11.67 0.00 -12.97
CA LEU A 183 -12.77 -0.50 -12.16
C LEU A 183 -13.79 0.62 -12.00
N ASP A 184 -15.02 0.28 -12.32
CA ASP A 184 -16.14 1.19 -12.29
C ASP A 184 -17.33 0.59 -11.54
N VAL A 185 -18.20 1.44 -10.99
CA VAL A 185 -19.41 1.07 -10.24
C VAL A 185 -20.57 1.96 -10.71
N PRO A 186 -21.85 1.56 -10.63
CA PRO A 186 -22.94 2.44 -11.06
C PRO A 186 -23.09 3.68 -10.15
N ASP A 187 -22.83 3.53 -8.84
CA ASP A 187 -22.84 4.59 -7.85
C ASP A 187 -21.97 4.22 -6.63
N ALA A 188 -21.76 5.16 -5.71
CA ALA A 188 -20.89 5.00 -4.55
C ALA A 188 -21.40 3.97 -3.51
N ALA A 189 -22.70 3.65 -3.51
CA ALA A 189 -23.31 2.69 -2.59
C ALA A 189 -23.39 1.28 -3.20
N ALA A 190 -23.01 1.12 -4.46
CA ALA A 190 -23.05 -0.15 -5.15
C ALA A 190 -22.15 -1.19 -4.49
N ILE A 191 -22.61 -2.44 -4.48
CA ILE A 191 -21.88 -3.59 -3.94
C ILE A 191 -21.13 -4.38 -5.02
N ARG A 192 -21.40 -4.08 -6.29
CA ARG A 192 -20.84 -4.71 -7.48
C ARG A 192 -20.38 -3.62 -8.44
N GLY A 193 -19.31 -3.91 -9.16
CA GLY A 193 -18.76 -3.08 -10.21
C GLY A 193 -18.35 -3.92 -11.40
N VAL A 194 -17.77 -3.25 -12.39
CA VAL A 194 -17.21 -3.86 -13.59
C VAL A 194 -15.73 -3.50 -13.67
N LEU A 195 -14.89 -4.53 -13.81
CA LEU A 195 -13.48 -4.42 -14.16
C LEU A 195 -13.36 -4.52 -15.68
N ILE A 196 -12.73 -3.52 -16.28
CA ILE A 196 -12.46 -3.43 -17.71
C ILE A 196 -10.94 -3.46 -17.89
N ALA A 197 -10.46 -4.39 -18.71
CA ALA A 197 -9.07 -4.50 -19.08
C ALA A 197 -8.94 -4.44 -20.59
N VAL A 198 -8.12 -3.50 -21.09
CA VAL A 198 -7.86 -3.31 -22.52
C VAL A 198 -6.36 -3.43 -22.76
N SER A 199 -5.99 -4.45 -23.50
CA SER A 199 -4.61 -4.72 -23.92
C SER A 199 -4.58 -5.08 -25.41
N ARG A 200 -3.45 -5.63 -25.85
CA ARG A 200 -3.27 -6.06 -27.23
C ARG A 200 -3.98 -7.39 -27.49
N PRO A 201 -4.38 -7.66 -28.74
CA PRO A 201 -4.88 -8.96 -29.15
C PRO A 201 -3.94 -10.10 -28.75
N GLY A 202 -4.51 -11.18 -28.23
CA GLY A 202 -3.78 -12.36 -27.76
C GLY A 202 -3.28 -12.31 -26.31
N ASP A 203 -3.30 -11.13 -25.67
CA ASP A 203 -3.06 -11.06 -24.22
C ASP A 203 -4.25 -11.69 -23.46
N VAL A 204 -3.94 -12.40 -22.39
CA VAL A 204 -4.92 -13.02 -21.47
C VAL A 204 -4.81 -12.32 -20.11
N PHE A 205 -5.91 -12.22 -19.39
CA PHE A 205 -5.95 -11.57 -18.08
C PHE A 205 -6.14 -12.59 -16.96
N ALA A 206 -5.59 -12.26 -15.80
CA ALA A 206 -5.97 -12.90 -14.55
C ALA A 206 -6.11 -11.83 -13.47
N HIS A 207 -7.13 -11.92 -12.62
CA HIS A 207 -7.45 -10.93 -11.61
C HIS A 207 -7.48 -11.57 -10.23
N THR A 208 -7.00 -10.84 -9.22
CA THR A 208 -7.17 -11.22 -7.82
C THR A 208 -8.10 -10.26 -7.10
N ALA A 209 -9.07 -10.80 -6.35
CA ALA A 209 -9.91 -10.01 -5.47
C ALA A 209 -9.17 -9.52 -4.22
N GLY A 210 -7.94 -10.02 -3.99
CA GLY A 210 -7.15 -9.78 -2.78
C GLY A 210 -6.68 -11.10 -2.15
N PRO A 211 -5.71 -11.04 -1.22
CA PRO A 211 -5.27 -12.21 -0.48
C PRO A 211 -6.36 -12.76 0.43
N SER A 212 -6.56 -14.08 0.38
CA SER A 212 -7.40 -14.81 1.33
C SER A 212 -6.61 -15.17 2.58
N VAL A 213 -7.27 -15.17 3.74
CA VAL A 213 -6.66 -15.54 5.02
C VAL A 213 -7.34 -16.78 5.57
N ALA A 214 -6.61 -17.89 5.61
CA ALA A 214 -7.10 -19.15 6.13
C ALA A 214 -7.16 -19.15 7.67
N ALA A 215 -7.86 -20.13 8.25
CA ALA A 215 -8.06 -20.22 9.70
C ALA A 215 -6.76 -20.43 10.50
N ASP A 216 -5.68 -20.89 9.88
CA ASP A 216 -4.36 -21.00 10.50
C ASP A 216 -3.53 -19.70 10.40
N GLY A 217 -4.10 -18.63 9.83
CA GLY A 217 -3.43 -17.36 9.60
C GLY A 217 -2.55 -17.34 8.34
N SER A 218 -2.48 -18.43 7.58
CA SER A 218 -1.79 -18.42 6.29
C SER A 218 -2.52 -17.53 5.29
N VAL A 219 -1.73 -16.87 4.43
CA VAL A 219 -2.21 -15.92 3.43
C VAL A 219 -1.90 -16.47 2.06
N THR A 220 -2.92 -16.56 1.20
CA THR A 220 -2.77 -16.98 -0.19
C THR A 220 -3.41 -15.96 -1.12
N THR A 221 -2.73 -15.67 -2.23
CA THR A 221 -3.28 -14.83 -3.29
C THR A 221 -3.53 -15.69 -4.50
N GLU A 222 -4.78 -15.79 -4.91
CA GLU A 222 -5.18 -16.50 -6.12
C GLU A 222 -5.56 -15.51 -7.21
N PHE A 223 -5.06 -15.77 -8.42
CA PHE A 223 -5.45 -15.05 -9.62
C PHE A 223 -6.41 -15.92 -10.41
N ALA A 224 -7.64 -15.46 -10.55
CA ALA A 224 -8.65 -16.10 -11.38
C ALA A 224 -8.43 -15.67 -12.84
N ALA A 225 -8.38 -16.64 -13.76
CA ALA A 225 -8.33 -16.35 -15.19
C ALA A 225 -9.60 -15.59 -15.61
N VAL A 226 -9.41 -14.61 -16.47
CA VAL A 226 -10.46 -13.75 -17.00
C VAL A 226 -10.54 -13.97 -18.50
N GLU A 227 -11.76 -14.25 -18.97
CA GLU A 227 -12.03 -14.41 -20.39
C GLU A 227 -11.82 -13.08 -21.12
N ALA A 228 -11.07 -13.12 -22.21
CA ALA A 228 -10.75 -11.96 -23.02
C ALA A 228 -11.10 -12.22 -24.48
N VAL A 229 -11.69 -11.24 -25.14
CA VAL A 229 -11.94 -11.23 -26.57
C VAL A 229 -11.12 -10.11 -27.18
N ASP A 230 -10.22 -10.48 -28.10
CA ASP A 230 -9.35 -9.52 -28.81
C ASP A 230 -8.54 -8.59 -27.88
N GLY A 231 -8.04 -9.14 -26.77
CA GLY A 231 -7.27 -8.38 -25.78
C GLY A 231 -8.12 -7.48 -24.88
N VAL A 232 -9.45 -7.66 -24.88
CA VAL A 232 -10.37 -6.93 -24.01
C VAL A 232 -11.09 -7.89 -23.08
N ALA A 233 -11.17 -7.55 -21.80
CA ALA A 233 -12.00 -8.25 -20.84
C ALA A 233 -12.88 -7.28 -20.05
N VAL A 234 -14.13 -7.69 -19.83
CA VAL A 234 -15.12 -6.97 -19.04
C VAL A 234 -15.73 -7.97 -18.06
N VAL A 235 -15.51 -7.76 -16.77
CA VAL A 235 -15.87 -8.74 -15.72
C VAL A 235 -16.58 -8.08 -14.56
N ASP A 236 -17.65 -8.70 -14.09
CA ASP A 236 -18.31 -8.28 -12.86
C ASP A 236 -17.44 -8.62 -11.63
N VAL A 237 -17.11 -7.60 -10.85
CA VAL A 237 -16.31 -7.71 -9.64
C VAL A 237 -17.07 -7.12 -8.43
N PRO A 238 -16.69 -7.47 -7.19
CA PRO A 238 -17.14 -6.71 -6.03
C PRO A 238 -16.77 -5.23 -6.17
N ALA A 239 -17.62 -4.33 -5.66
CA ALA A 239 -17.26 -2.92 -5.55
C ALA A 239 -15.99 -2.75 -4.69
N PRO A 240 -15.15 -1.73 -4.98
CA PRO A 240 -13.89 -1.56 -4.29
C PRO A 240 -14.16 -1.14 -2.85
N THR A 241 -13.36 -1.66 -1.92
CA THR A 241 -13.40 -1.27 -0.50
C THR A 241 -12.01 -0.81 -0.09
N GLY A 242 -11.85 0.47 0.21
CA GLY A 242 -10.55 1.05 0.53
C GLY A 242 -9.59 1.11 -0.65
N TRP A 243 -8.32 1.41 -0.36
CA TRP A 243 -7.28 1.58 -1.36
C TRP A 243 -6.86 0.22 -1.94
N LEU A 244 -6.96 0.03 -3.26
CA LEU A 244 -6.80 -1.25 -3.96
C LEU A 244 -5.37 -1.81 -4.01
N PHE A 245 -4.67 -1.90 -2.88
CA PHE A 245 -3.32 -2.48 -2.81
C PHE A 245 -3.32 -4.00 -3.02
N GLY A 246 -4.38 -4.68 -2.62
CA GLY A 246 -4.53 -6.13 -2.76
C GLY A 246 -5.10 -6.58 -4.10
N GLN A 247 -5.83 -5.71 -4.79
CA GLN A 247 -6.43 -6.03 -6.09
C GLN A 247 -5.46 -5.69 -7.22
N GLN A 248 -5.16 -6.69 -8.03
CA GLN A 248 -4.21 -6.59 -9.12
C GLN A 248 -4.73 -7.36 -10.33
N VAL A 249 -4.35 -6.89 -11.51
CA VAL A 249 -4.56 -7.63 -12.75
C VAL A 249 -3.22 -8.01 -13.32
N GLN A 250 -3.05 -9.30 -13.58
CA GLN A 250 -1.96 -9.83 -14.37
C GLN A 250 -2.35 -9.85 -15.84
N VAL A 251 -1.44 -9.39 -16.68
CA VAL A 251 -1.55 -9.53 -18.14
C VAL A 251 -0.52 -10.55 -18.57
N ILE A 252 -1.02 -11.64 -19.14
CA ILE A 252 -0.25 -12.79 -19.58
C ILE A 252 -0.13 -12.70 -21.10
N ARG A 253 1.11 -12.76 -21.58
CA ARG A 253 1.48 -12.60 -22.99
C ARG A 253 2.44 -13.71 -23.34
N ASP A 254 2.14 -14.46 -24.40
CA ASP A 254 2.94 -15.61 -24.84
C ASP A 254 3.20 -16.63 -23.72
N GLY A 255 2.22 -16.81 -22.81
CA GLY A 255 2.28 -17.74 -21.69
C GLY A 255 3.08 -17.26 -20.46
N ALA A 256 3.60 -16.03 -20.47
CA ALA A 256 4.31 -15.44 -19.34
C ALA A 256 3.61 -14.18 -18.82
N THR A 257 3.72 -13.90 -17.51
CA THR A 257 3.24 -12.64 -16.93
C THR A 257 4.08 -11.49 -17.46
N ALA A 258 3.50 -10.67 -18.34
CA ALA A 258 4.14 -9.47 -18.88
C ALA A 258 3.95 -8.26 -17.96
N TYR A 259 2.78 -8.14 -17.34
CA TYR A 259 2.48 -7.05 -16.41
C TYR A 259 1.74 -7.55 -15.18
N THR A 260 1.91 -6.81 -14.08
CA THR A 260 1.05 -6.86 -12.90
C THR A 260 0.77 -5.41 -12.53
N LEU A 261 -0.47 -4.97 -12.74
CA LEU A 261 -0.83 -3.56 -12.65
C LEU A 261 -1.91 -3.34 -11.59
N PRO A 262 -1.85 -2.20 -10.87
CA PRO A 262 -3.00 -1.73 -10.12
C PRO A 262 -4.12 -1.33 -11.09
N VAL A 263 -5.35 -1.35 -10.60
CA VAL A 263 -6.52 -0.94 -11.38
C VAL A 263 -6.81 0.54 -11.14
N ALA A 264 -7.04 1.32 -12.20
CA ALA A 264 -7.52 2.68 -12.05
C ALA A 264 -8.99 2.67 -11.60
N LEU A 265 -9.35 3.54 -10.67
CA LEU A 265 -10.74 3.70 -10.23
C LEU A 265 -11.38 4.85 -11.00
N SER A 266 -12.63 4.66 -11.45
CA SER A 266 -13.45 5.80 -11.83
C SER A 266 -13.71 6.72 -10.63
N ASP A 267 -14.07 7.99 -10.84
CA ASP A 267 -14.40 8.92 -9.76
C ASP A 267 -15.48 8.36 -8.81
N ARG A 268 -16.49 7.70 -9.34
CA ARG A 268 -17.54 7.05 -8.54
C ARG A 268 -17.06 5.79 -7.82
N ALA A 269 -16.17 5.00 -8.43
CA ALA A 269 -15.54 3.86 -7.77
C ALA A 269 -14.57 4.31 -6.67
N SER A 270 -13.87 5.43 -6.86
CA SER A 270 -13.04 6.08 -5.84
C SER A 270 -13.89 6.57 -4.67
N ALA A 271 -15.06 7.17 -4.94
CA ALA A 271 -16.02 7.55 -3.90
C ALA A 271 -16.57 6.33 -3.14
N ALA A 272 -16.86 5.21 -3.83
CA ALA A 272 -17.22 3.94 -3.18
C ALA A 272 -16.09 3.44 -2.27
N ALA A 273 -14.87 3.37 -2.80
CA ALA A 273 -13.68 2.89 -2.10
C ALA A 273 -13.37 3.71 -0.84
N THR A 274 -13.65 5.00 -0.87
CA THR A 274 -13.38 5.94 0.24
C THR A 274 -14.60 6.21 1.12
N SER A 275 -15.70 5.50 0.92
CA SER A 275 -16.88 5.60 1.76
C SER A 275 -16.56 5.27 3.24
N PRO A 276 -17.20 5.94 4.21
CA PRO A 276 -16.92 5.70 5.62
C PRO A 276 -17.14 4.25 6.02
N ILE A 277 -16.13 3.67 6.65
CA ILE A 277 -16.12 2.27 7.11
C ILE A 277 -16.69 2.23 8.54
N PRO A 278 -17.72 1.41 8.79
CA PRO A 278 -18.17 1.15 10.14
C PRO A 278 -17.09 0.39 10.91
N VAL A 279 -16.85 0.81 12.15
CA VAL A 279 -15.87 0.22 13.05
C VAL A 279 -16.48 0.05 14.43
N ALA A 280 -16.32 -1.15 15.00
CA ALA A 280 -16.71 -1.43 16.38
C ALA A 280 -15.72 -0.74 17.33
N ASP A 281 -16.25 -0.10 18.37
CA ASP A 281 -15.45 0.56 19.40
C ASP A 281 -15.88 0.09 20.80
N PRO A 282 -15.59 -1.17 21.15
CA PRO A 282 -15.97 -1.75 22.44
C PRO A 282 -15.26 -1.10 23.63
N ARG A 283 -14.16 -0.37 23.39
CA ARG A 283 -13.34 0.29 24.41
C ARG A 283 -13.68 1.78 24.58
N GLY A 284 -14.52 2.36 23.72
CA GLY A 284 -14.89 3.78 23.77
C GLY A 284 -13.74 4.72 23.38
N LEU A 285 -12.81 4.26 22.53
CA LEU A 285 -11.60 4.99 22.13
C LEU A 285 -11.84 5.97 20.98
N ARG A 286 -12.96 5.86 20.25
CA ARG A 286 -13.19 6.60 19.00
C ARG A 286 -13.23 8.10 19.20
N SER A 287 -13.73 8.59 20.34
CA SER A 287 -13.72 10.03 20.65
C SER A 287 -12.30 10.62 20.76
N SER A 288 -11.31 9.77 21.00
CA SER A 288 -9.90 10.15 21.08
C SER A 288 -9.17 9.97 19.75
N ALA A 289 -9.76 9.30 18.76
CA ALA A 289 -9.16 9.07 17.46
C ALA A 289 -9.44 10.23 16.51
N ASN A 290 -8.44 10.62 15.72
CA ASN A 290 -8.64 11.43 14.54
C ASN A 290 -9.42 10.60 13.51
N GLU A 291 -10.69 10.96 13.26
CA GLU A 291 -11.59 10.18 12.42
C GLU A 291 -11.07 10.03 10.98
N THR A 292 -10.50 11.08 10.40
CA THR A 292 -9.91 11.02 9.04
C THR A 292 -8.78 10.01 8.98
N TRP A 293 -7.88 10.01 9.97
CA TRP A 293 -6.78 9.05 10.03
C TRP A 293 -7.26 7.62 10.29
N LEU A 294 -8.24 7.44 11.18
CA LEU A 294 -8.88 6.15 11.44
C LEU A 294 -9.48 5.57 10.16
N GLN A 295 -10.24 6.36 9.40
CA GLN A 295 -10.84 5.93 8.13
C GLN A 295 -9.78 5.58 7.09
N GLY A 296 -8.72 6.38 6.95
CA GLY A 296 -7.60 6.06 6.05
C GLY A 296 -6.87 4.76 6.41
N LEU A 297 -6.69 4.49 7.70
CA LEU A 297 -6.10 3.24 8.18
C LEU A 297 -7.00 2.03 7.91
N LEU A 298 -8.31 2.16 8.11
CA LEU A 298 -9.31 1.13 7.78
C LEU A 298 -9.36 0.87 6.27
N GLN A 299 -9.38 1.91 5.44
CA GLN A 299 -9.35 1.79 3.98
C GLN A 299 -8.08 1.07 3.51
N THR A 300 -6.93 1.38 4.12
CA THR A 300 -5.67 0.69 3.81
C THR A 300 -5.71 -0.78 4.24
N ALA A 301 -6.29 -1.07 5.42
CA ALA A 301 -6.41 -2.44 5.93
C ALA A 301 -7.33 -3.29 5.05
N LEU A 302 -8.55 -2.81 4.77
CA LEU A 302 -9.53 -3.53 3.95
C LEU A 302 -9.05 -3.68 2.50
N GLY A 303 -8.53 -2.62 1.90
CA GLY A 303 -8.06 -2.63 0.53
C GLY A 303 -6.79 -3.47 0.30
N HIS A 304 -5.99 -3.72 1.33
CA HIS A 304 -4.89 -4.70 1.28
C HIS A 304 -5.39 -6.14 1.14
N TYR A 305 -6.49 -6.49 1.81
CA TYR A 305 -7.10 -7.82 1.72
C TYR A 305 -8.18 -7.92 0.63
N GLY A 306 -8.63 -6.78 0.09
CA GLY A 306 -9.73 -6.71 -0.86
C GLY A 306 -11.06 -7.22 -0.30
N VAL A 307 -11.26 -7.04 1.02
CA VAL A 307 -12.43 -7.52 1.76
C VAL A 307 -13.37 -6.38 2.12
N ARG A 308 -14.65 -6.70 2.31
CA ARG A 308 -15.68 -5.74 2.68
C ARG A 308 -15.83 -5.66 4.19
N PRO A 309 -16.22 -4.51 4.77
CA PRO A 309 -16.29 -4.36 6.22
C PRO A 309 -17.30 -5.30 6.88
N GLU A 310 -18.40 -5.65 6.21
CA GLU A 310 -19.36 -6.63 6.73
C GLU A 310 -18.80 -8.05 6.85
N ASP A 311 -17.78 -8.38 6.05
CA ASP A 311 -17.16 -9.72 6.04
C ASP A 311 -16.09 -9.86 7.13
N VAL A 312 -15.52 -8.75 7.60
CA VAL A 312 -14.35 -8.78 8.51
C VAL A 312 -14.49 -8.03 9.84
N GLN A 313 -15.66 -7.45 10.13
CA GLN A 313 -16.00 -6.80 11.41
C GLN A 313 -14.87 -5.93 12.01
N PRO A 314 -14.49 -4.82 11.35
CA PRO A 314 -13.39 -3.98 11.81
C PRO A 314 -13.59 -3.50 13.26
N THR A 315 -12.55 -3.59 14.08
CA THR A 315 -12.58 -3.20 15.49
C THR A 315 -11.45 -2.22 15.81
N LEU A 316 -11.75 -1.13 16.50
CA LEU A 316 -10.77 -0.21 17.04
C LEU A 316 -10.13 -0.82 18.28
N LEU A 317 -8.83 -1.12 18.21
CA LEU A 317 -8.10 -1.87 19.24
C LEU A 317 -7.32 -0.97 20.19
N ALA A 318 -6.69 0.09 19.68
CA ALA A 318 -5.92 1.03 20.48
C ALA A 318 -5.88 2.42 19.86
N VAL A 319 -5.81 3.43 20.73
CA VAL A 319 -5.53 4.82 20.39
C VAL A 319 -4.57 5.37 21.44
N GLY A 320 -3.55 6.10 21.02
CA GLY A 320 -2.62 6.76 21.93
C GLY A 320 -1.81 7.84 21.24
N SER A 321 -1.02 8.57 22.02
CA SER A 321 -0.12 9.61 21.53
C SER A 321 1.22 9.47 22.25
N PRO A 322 2.34 9.27 21.52
CA PRO A 322 3.67 9.25 22.10
C PRO A 322 4.02 10.50 22.91
N THR A 323 3.54 11.66 22.46
CA THR A 323 3.82 12.97 23.08
C THR A 323 2.67 13.51 23.93
N GLY A 324 1.52 12.82 23.96
CA GLY A 324 0.27 13.32 24.56
C GLY A 324 -0.39 14.43 23.74
N SER A 325 0.15 14.77 22.56
CA SER A 325 -0.39 15.79 21.67
C SER A 325 -1.43 15.19 20.73
N ALA A 326 -2.50 15.95 20.44
CA ALA A 326 -3.46 15.57 19.40
C ALA A 326 -2.84 15.65 17.98
N ALA A 327 -1.73 16.38 17.82
CA ALA A 327 -0.99 16.48 16.56
C ALA A 327 -0.28 15.17 16.21
N GLU A 328 -0.10 14.26 17.17
CA GLU A 328 0.54 12.98 16.96
C GLU A 328 -0.31 11.85 17.52
N GLN A 329 -0.77 10.96 16.65
CA GLN A 329 -1.61 9.84 17.05
C GLN A 329 -1.12 8.52 16.49
N ILE A 330 -1.26 7.50 17.32
CA ILE A 330 -1.14 6.10 16.94
C ILE A 330 -2.52 5.46 17.09
N ILE A 331 -2.98 4.84 16.02
CA ILE A 331 -4.23 4.10 15.96
C ILE A 331 -3.92 2.66 15.56
N MET A 332 -4.58 1.70 16.20
CA MET A 332 -4.54 0.30 15.81
C MET A 332 -5.95 -0.23 15.60
N VAL A 333 -6.14 -0.92 14.47
CA VAL A 333 -7.38 -1.59 14.10
C VAL A 333 -7.14 -3.08 13.92
N GLY A 334 -8.18 -3.87 14.17
CA GLY A 334 -8.21 -5.31 13.96
C GLY A 334 -9.31 -5.70 12.99
N LEU A 335 -9.09 -6.79 12.26
CA LEU A 335 -10.03 -7.45 11.37
C LEU A 335 -10.19 -8.90 11.82
N THR A 336 -11.41 -9.42 11.79
CA THR A 336 -11.72 -10.84 12.04
C THR A 336 -12.32 -11.43 10.77
N PHE A 337 -11.57 -12.27 10.06
CA PHE A 337 -12.00 -12.85 8.79
C PHE A 337 -13.11 -13.90 8.97
N PRO A 338 -13.86 -14.24 7.89
CA PRO A 338 -14.84 -15.34 7.94
C PRO A 338 -14.26 -16.69 8.37
N SER A 339 -12.95 -16.91 8.17
CA SER A 339 -12.22 -18.09 8.63
C SER A 339 -11.96 -18.12 10.14
N GLY A 340 -12.28 -17.04 10.86
CA GLY A 340 -11.98 -16.82 12.28
C GLY A 340 -10.55 -16.30 12.53
N ALA A 341 -9.68 -16.30 11.52
CA ALA A 341 -8.36 -15.68 11.63
C ALA A 341 -8.48 -14.17 11.84
N THR A 342 -7.43 -13.57 12.40
CA THR A 342 -7.43 -12.14 12.72
C THR A 342 -6.21 -11.44 12.15
N ALA A 343 -6.35 -10.23 11.64
CA ALA A 343 -5.23 -9.37 11.28
C ALA A 343 -5.31 -8.04 12.02
N THR A 344 -4.16 -7.40 12.21
CA THR A 344 -4.06 -6.10 12.85
C THR A 344 -3.25 -5.14 11.99
N ARG A 345 -3.62 -3.87 11.99
CA ARG A 345 -2.84 -2.81 11.37
C ARG A 345 -2.74 -1.63 12.32
N ALA A 346 -1.55 -1.08 12.46
CA ALA A 346 -1.30 0.13 13.24
C ALA A 346 -0.76 1.23 12.34
N GLY A 347 -1.10 2.48 12.66
CA GLY A 347 -0.66 3.65 11.93
C GLY A 347 -0.34 4.80 12.86
N ARG A 348 0.78 5.49 12.60
CA ARG A 348 1.16 6.75 13.22
C ARG A 348 0.94 7.89 12.23
N SER A 349 0.35 8.98 12.70
CA SER A 349 0.25 10.24 11.98
C SER A 349 0.80 11.36 12.85
N ILE A 350 1.69 12.16 12.28
CA ILE A 350 2.13 13.45 12.81
C ILE A 350 1.58 14.51 11.85
N ALA A 351 0.78 15.43 12.38
CA ALA A 351 0.31 16.62 11.68
C ALA A 351 0.84 17.84 12.43
N ASP A 352 2.02 18.31 12.05
CA ASP A 352 2.59 19.57 12.51
C ASP A 352 2.42 20.66 11.43
N THR A 353 2.59 21.94 11.78
CA THR A 353 2.46 23.05 10.82
C THR A 353 3.45 22.96 9.67
N ASP A 354 4.59 22.31 9.91
CA ASP A 354 5.74 22.29 9.01
C ASP A 354 5.92 20.94 8.30
N SER A 355 5.28 19.87 8.79
CA SER A 355 5.37 18.54 8.18
C SER A 355 4.18 17.64 8.51
N SER A 356 3.84 16.78 7.55
CA SER A 356 2.95 15.64 7.74
C SER A 356 3.75 14.37 7.53
N GLU A 357 3.83 13.52 8.54
CA GLU A 357 4.44 12.20 8.45
C GLU A 357 3.41 11.14 8.81
N THR A 358 3.29 10.12 7.96
CA THR A 358 2.44 8.97 8.21
C THR A 358 3.23 7.69 8.04
N ALA A 359 3.10 6.77 8.99
CA ALA A 359 3.68 5.44 8.91
C ALA A 359 2.60 4.40 9.23
N THR A 360 2.59 3.28 8.50
CA THR A 360 1.70 2.16 8.82
C THR A 360 2.47 0.86 8.86
N VAL A 361 2.02 -0.06 9.72
CA VAL A 361 2.58 -1.41 9.87
C VAL A 361 1.43 -2.40 9.97
N ALA A 362 1.55 -3.52 9.25
CA ALA A 362 0.64 -4.65 9.36
C ALA A 362 1.27 -5.71 10.27
N GLY A 363 0.47 -6.25 11.18
CA GLY A 363 0.79 -7.50 11.86
C GLY A 363 0.57 -8.68 10.92
N ALA A 364 1.34 -9.75 11.10
CA ALA A 364 1.03 -11.01 10.43
C ALA A 364 -0.36 -11.49 10.89
N PRO A 365 -1.20 -12.04 9.99
CA PRO A 365 -2.46 -12.64 10.41
C PRO A 365 -2.21 -13.76 11.42
N ALA A 366 -3.00 -13.78 12.47
CA ALA A 366 -2.98 -14.82 13.48
C ALA A 366 -4.07 -15.84 13.20
N ALA A 367 -3.78 -17.11 13.47
CA ALA A 367 -4.75 -18.19 13.41
C ALA A 367 -6.02 -17.88 14.21
N ALA A 368 -7.13 -18.47 13.80
CA ALA A 368 -8.38 -18.47 14.52
C ALA A 368 -8.17 -18.91 15.97
N GLY A 369 -8.91 -18.28 16.88
CA GLY A 369 -8.67 -18.44 18.32
C GLY A 369 -9.56 -17.51 19.12
N PRO A 370 -9.08 -17.02 20.28
CA PRO A 370 -9.82 -16.04 21.06
C PRO A 370 -10.16 -14.79 20.26
N ASP A 371 -11.23 -14.10 20.66
CA ASP A 371 -11.65 -12.85 20.04
C ASP A 371 -10.53 -11.79 20.12
N LEU A 372 -10.53 -10.84 19.17
CA LEU A 372 -9.53 -9.77 19.07
C LEU A 372 -9.27 -9.05 20.41
N LEU A 373 -10.31 -8.87 21.23
CA LEU A 373 -10.23 -8.15 22.50
C LEU A 373 -9.61 -8.96 23.64
N ASP A 374 -9.50 -10.28 23.49
CA ASP A 374 -8.94 -11.20 24.49
C ASP A 374 -7.50 -11.61 24.17
N ARG A 375 -6.97 -11.16 23.01
CA ARG A 375 -5.61 -11.44 22.57
C ARG A 375 -4.69 -10.26 22.81
N LEU A 376 -3.41 -10.56 23.04
CA LEU A 376 -2.34 -9.56 23.04
C LEU A 376 -1.79 -9.35 21.64
N PHE A 377 -1.85 -8.11 21.17
CA PHE A 377 -1.16 -7.60 20.00
C PHE A 377 -0.25 -6.46 20.42
N ALA A 378 1.00 -6.48 19.96
CA ALA A 378 2.00 -5.46 20.28
C ALA A 378 2.78 -5.10 19.01
N LEU A 379 2.33 -4.08 18.27
CA LEU A 379 2.86 -3.75 16.94
C LEU A 379 3.86 -2.59 17.03
N PRO A 380 5.17 -2.84 16.82
CA PRO A 380 6.16 -1.76 16.77
C PRO A 380 6.00 -0.95 15.49
N ILE A 381 6.03 0.38 15.64
CA ILE A 381 5.92 1.35 14.54
C ILE A 381 7.28 2.05 14.38
N SER A 382 7.59 2.49 13.15
CA SER A 382 8.79 3.30 12.89
C SER A 382 8.82 4.54 13.78
N GLY A 383 10.01 4.91 14.27
CA GLY A 383 10.16 6.03 15.21
C GLY A 383 10.39 5.61 16.66
N GLY A 384 10.32 4.31 16.95
CA GLY A 384 10.45 3.80 18.33
C GLY A 384 9.12 3.85 19.08
N ASP A 385 8.01 3.69 18.38
CA ASP A 385 6.68 3.70 18.97
C ASP A 385 6.06 2.30 18.97
N LEU A 386 5.06 2.10 19.82
CA LEU A 386 4.38 0.82 20.00
C LEU A 386 2.87 1.03 20.18
N ALA A 387 2.08 0.25 19.45
CA ALA A 387 0.65 0.08 19.73
C ALA A 387 0.42 -1.26 20.44
N VAL A 388 -0.38 -1.25 21.51
CA VAL A 388 -0.72 -2.42 22.33
C VAL A 388 -2.23 -2.57 22.44
N SER A 389 -2.72 -3.79 22.25
CA SER A 389 -4.09 -4.21 22.57
C SER A 389 -4.01 -5.55 23.29
N GLY A 390 -4.55 -5.61 24.50
CA GLY A 390 -4.69 -6.83 25.30
C GLY A 390 -6.11 -7.00 25.84
N PRO A 391 -6.31 -7.94 26.78
CA PRO A 391 -7.59 -8.18 27.46
C PRO A 391 -8.20 -6.90 28.02
N LEU A 392 -9.54 -6.81 28.03
CA LEU A 392 -10.29 -5.62 28.46
C LEU A 392 -9.99 -5.16 29.90
N THR A 393 -9.53 -6.07 30.76
CA THR A 393 -9.17 -5.77 32.16
C THR A 393 -7.79 -5.11 32.30
N GLY A 394 -6.98 -5.08 31.23
CA GLY A 394 -5.66 -4.46 31.22
C GLY A 394 -5.72 -2.95 31.41
N VAL A 395 -4.87 -2.42 32.29
CA VAL A 395 -4.76 -0.97 32.55
C VAL A 395 -3.35 -0.43 32.31
N THR A 396 -2.34 -1.31 32.30
CA THR A 396 -0.95 -0.95 32.06
C THR A 396 -0.29 -2.00 31.19
N ALA A 397 0.50 -1.57 30.20
CA ALA A 397 1.42 -2.44 29.47
C ALA A 397 2.86 -2.12 29.91
N GLU A 398 3.54 -3.10 30.49
CA GLU A 398 4.98 -3.08 30.71
C GLU A 398 5.69 -3.54 29.44
N VAL A 399 6.63 -2.74 28.96
CA VAL A 399 7.45 -3.08 27.80
C VAL A 399 8.82 -3.51 28.29
N LEU A 400 9.21 -4.72 27.91
CA LEU A 400 10.40 -5.39 28.41
C LEU A 400 11.42 -5.59 27.28
N ASP A 401 12.70 -5.63 27.62
CA ASP A 401 13.74 -6.09 26.70
C ASP A 401 13.81 -7.63 26.62
N ALA A 402 14.82 -8.15 25.93
CA ALA A 402 15.01 -9.59 25.75
C ALA A 402 15.45 -10.33 27.03
N ASP A 403 16.00 -9.61 28.00
CA ASP A 403 16.42 -10.15 29.30
C ASP A 403 15.29 -10.06 30.36
N GLY A 404 14.15 -9.44 29.99
CA GLY A 404 12.99 -9.24 30.84
C GLY A 404 13.08 -7.98 31.71
N GLU A 405 14.05 -7.09 31.45
CA GLU A 405 14.15 -5.81 32.16
C GLU A 405 13.07 -4.84 31.67
N LEU A 406 12.46 -4.13 32.63
CA LEU A 406 11.44 -3.12 32.34
C LEU A 406 12.07 -1.89 31.69
N LEU A 407 11.69 -1.61 30.45
CA LEU A 407 12.14 -0.43 29.71
C LEU A 407 11.21 0.76 29.93
N THR A 408 9.90 0.54 29.85
CA THR A 408 8.89 1.58 30.02
C THR A 408 7.53 0.97 30.34
N THR A 409 6.58 1.82 30.72
CA THR A 409 5.16 1.47 30.88
C THR A 409 4.30 2.34 29.99
N LEU A 410 3.25 1.75 29.43
CA LEU A 410 2.24 2.45 28.63
C LEU A 410 0.89 2.36 29.35
N PRO A 411 0.17 3.47 29.53
CA PRO A 411 -1.20 3.42 30.05
C PRO A 411 -2.14 2.78 29.02
N LEU A 412 -3.06 1.95 29.49
CA LEU A 412 -4.09 1.32 28.66
C LEU A 412 -5.48 1.79 29.09
N VAL A 413 -6.32 2.09 28.13
CA VAL A 413 -7.76 2.32 28.33
C VAL A 413 -8.49 1.04 27.95
N SER A 414 -9.03 0.38 28.97
CA SER A 414 -9.74 -0.89 28.83
C SER A 414 -8.94 -1.90 28.02
N GLY A 415 -7.62 -1.99 28.22
CA GLY A 415 -6.67 -2.90 27.57
C GLY A 415 -6.01 -2.42 26.26
N GLY A 416 -6.35 -1.24 25.74
CA GLY A 416 -5.75 -0.67 24.52
C GLY A 416 -4.96 0.61 24.78
N GLY A 417 -3.79 0.78 24.17
CA GLY A 417 -2.99 2.01 24.30
C GLY A 417 -1.79 2.04 23.35
N ALA A 418 -1.12 3.19 23.25
CA ALA A 418 0.07 3.35 22.42
C ALA A 418 1.00 4.45 22.95
N GLY A 419 2.28 4.35 22.67
CA GLY A 419 3.26 5.39 23.02
C GLY A 419 4.70 5.06 22.61
N ALA A 420 5.61 5.95 22.99
CA ALA A 420 7.04 5.82 22.71
C ALA A 420 7.69 4.72 23.58
N VAL A 421 8.64 4.00 22.98
CA VAL A 421 9.32 2.85 23.57
C VAL A 421 10.83 2.92 23.31
N PRO A 422 11.67 2.84 24.37
CA PRO A 422 13.10 2.75 24.20
C PRO A 422 13.51 1.43 23.52
N PRO A 423 14.47 1.43 22.58
CA PRO A 423 15.10 0.18 22.15
C PRO A 423 15.99 -0.39 23.28
N PRO A 424 16.15 -1.72 23.41
CA PRO A 424 15.68 -2.78 22.50
C PRO A 424 14.46 -3.54 23.04
N ALA A 425 13.26 -2.96 22.95
CA ALA A 425 12.04 -3.66 23.33
C ALA A 425 11.83 -4.98 22.58
N ALA A 426 11.41 -6.00 23.31
CA ALA A 426 11.23 -7.37 22.82
C ALA A 426 9.89 -7.99 23.22
N MET A 427 9.36 -7.66 24.40
CA MET A 427 8.11 -8.23 24.93
C MET A 427 7.21 -7.17 25.55
N VAL A 428 5.92 -7.51 25.66
CA VAL A 428 4.92 -6.73 26.39
C VAL A 428 4.22 -7.62 27.40
N ARG A 429 4.02 -7.09 28.59
CA ARG A 429 3.25 -7.69 29.67
C ARG A 429 2.11 -6.75 30.07
N VAL A 430 0.87 -7.21 29.98
CA VAL A 430 -0.32 -6.43 30.31
C VAL A 430 -0.76 -6.77 31.73
N LEU A 431 -0.92 -5.73 32.55
CA LEU A 431 -1.34 -5.81 33.94
C LEU A 431 -2.75 -5.25 34.11
N ASP A 432 -3.54 -5.85 35.00
CA ASP A 432 -4.81 -5.29 35.47
C ASP A 432 -4.61 -4.25 36.59
N ALA A 433 -5.71 -3.69 37.10
CA ALA A 433 -5.69 -2.68 38.17
C ALA A 433 -5.14 -3.19 39.51
N ALA A 434 -5.07 -4.51 39.72
CA ALA A 434 -4.46 -5.12 40.89
C ALA A 434 -2.96 -5.41 40.69
N GLY A 435 -2.41 -5.13 39.49
CA GLY A 435 -1.04 -5.46 39.11
C GLY A 435 -0.86 -6.93 38.71
N THR A 436 -1.95 -7.66 38.46
CA THR A 436 -1.91 -9.05 38.01
C THR A 436 -1.66 -9.10 36.50
N VAL A 437 -0.78 -9.99 36.06
CA VAL A 437 -0.53 -10.23 34.63
C VAL A 437 -1.74 -10.91 34.01
N VAL A 438 -2.37 -10.24 33.04
CA VAL A 438 -3.52 -10.78 32.29
C VAL A 438 -3.16 -11.24 30.89
N ALA A 439 -2.04 -10.76 30.34
CA ALA A 439 -1.47 -11.26 29.09
C ALA A 439 0.04 -10.93 29.01
N GLU A 440 0.80 -11.75 28.30
CA GLU A 440 2.22 -11.52 28.02
C GLU A 440 2.58 -12.13 26.67
N GLY A 441 3.45 -11.46 25.91
CA GLY A 441 3.83 -11.93 24.58
C GLY A 441 4.90 -11.06 23.91
N PRO A 442 5.49 -11.56 22.82
CA PRO A 442 6.51 -10.84 22.06
C PRO A 442 5.92 -9.66 21.29
N LEU A 443 6.77 -8.73 20.90
CA LEU A 443 6.41 -7.75 19.87
C LEU A 443 6.07 -8.47 18.55
N THR A 444 4.90 -8.17 18.01
CA THR A 444 4.38 -8.74 16.76
C THR A 444 4.96 -7.96 15.59
N GLY A 445 6.19 -8.31 15.18
CA GLY A 445 6.81 -7.82 13.96
C GLY A 445 6.74 -8.84 12.84
N LEU A 446 6.58 -8.38 11.60
CA LEU A 446 7.01 -9.17 10.45
C LEU A 446 8.51 -9.43 10.62
N ALA A 447 8.93 -10.70 10.53
CA ALA A 447 10.35 -11.01 10.39
C ALA A 447 10.88 -10.15 9.22
N ARG A 448 11.80 -9.24 9.51
CA ARG A 448 12.35 -8.30 8.53
C ARG A 448 13.06 -9.01 7.40
#